data_AF-A0A6I5WJT0-F1
#
_entry.id   AF-A0A6I5WJT0-F1
#
_cell.length_a   1.000
_cell.length_b   1.000
_cell.length_c   1.000
_cell.angle_alpha   90.00
_cell.angle_beta   90.00
_cell.angle_gamma   90.00
#
_symmetry.space_group_name_H-M   'P 1'
#
loop_
_entity.id
_entity.type
_entity.pdbx_description
1 polymer ?
#
loop_
_entity_poly.entity_id
_entity_poly.type
_entity_poly.pdbx_seq_one_letter_code
_entity_poly.pdbx_strand_id
1 'polypeptide(L)'
;MARSEKGRSPVRNLIRRLTGRREEPRPAEVRPPQRLRPWQIRERCFNVRRRGLDPVEIRAFLHQVADELTAAQTALVAVQKENVRIKNALRAWQSAQSANHRHR
;
A
#
# COMPACT_ATOMS: atom_id res chain seq x y z
N MET A 1 24.10 -27.92 -39.79
CA MET A 1 23.37 -28.48 -38.63
C MET A 1 24.29 -28.39 -37.42
N ALA A 2 23.95 -28.00 -36.19
CA ALA A 2 22.83 -27.31 -35.57
C ALA A 2 23.37 -26.71 -34.25
N ARG A 3 22.63 -25.77 -33.65
CA ARG A 3 23.05 -24.86 -32.57
C ARG A 3 23.11 -25.50 -31.18
N SER A 4 24.13 -25.09 -30.40
CA SER A 4 24.08 -24.58 -29.01
C SER A 4 23.04 -25.12 -28.03
N GLU A 5 23.49 -25.70 -26.91
CA GLU A 5 22.77 -25.65 -25.63
C GLU A 5 23.73 -25.39 -24.45
N LYS A 6 23.73 -24.13 -24.00
CA LYS A 6 24.40 -23.67 -22.78
C LYS A 6 23.70 -24.23 -21.55
N GLY A 7 24.50 -24.76 -20.62
CA GLY A 7 24.12 -25.23 -19.30
C GLY A 7 23.13 -24.31 -18.59
N ARG A 8 21.92 -24.85 -18.36
CA ARG A 8 20.82 -24.19 -17.67
C ARG A 8 21.00 -24.37 -16.16
N SER A 9 21.58 -23.34 -15.52
CA SER A 9 21.75 -23.24 -14.07
C SER A 9 20.43 -23.55 -13.30
N PRO A 10 20.41 -24.49 -12.33
CA PRO A 10 19.19 -24.92 -11.63
C PRO A 10 18.60 -23.84 -10.70
N VAL A 11 19.42 -22.88 -10.26
CA VAL A 11 19.04 -21.89 -9.24
C VAL A 11 18.06 -20.84 -9.78
N ARG A 12 18.06 -20.61 -11.10
CA ARG A 12 17.08 -19.73 -11.77
C ARG A 12 15.64 -20.25 -11.72
N ASN A 13 15.45 -21.56 -11.50
CA ASN A 13 14.11 -22.15 -11.35
C ASN A 13 13.59 -22.08 -9.91
N LEU A 14 14.47 -21.95 -8.91
CA LEU A 14 14.07 -21.92 -7.50
C LEU A 14 13.47 -20.55 -7.12
N ILE A 15 14.06 -19.46 -7.62
CA ILE A 15 13.53 -18.10 -7.40
C ILE A 15 12.12 -17.97 -8.01
N ARG A 16 11.87 -18.58 -9.18
CA ARG A 16 10.54 -18.57 -9.81
C ARG A 16 9.49 -19.33 -8.99
N ARG A 17 9.88 -20.37 -8.24
CA ARG A 17 8.95 -21.13 -7.38
C ARG A 17 8.66 -20.41 -6.06
N LEU A 18 9.58 -19.62 -5.53
CA LEU A 18 9.34 -18.81 -4.32
C LEU A 18 8.56 -17.52 -4.63
N THR A 19 8.64 -17.00 -5.85
CA THR A 19 7.77 -15.90 -6.33
C THR A 19 6.54 -16.40 -7.08
N GLY A 20 6.28 -17.71 -7.05
CA GLY A 20 5.09 -18.35 -7.60
C GLY A 20 3.88 -17.95 -6.78
N ARG A 21 3.45 -16.70 -6.96
CA ARG A 21 2.14 -16.19 -6.61
C ARG A 21 1.16 -17.24 -7.12
N ARG A 22 0.57 -18.01 -6.19
CA ARG A 22 -0.62 -18.80 -6.51
C ARG A 22 -1.51 -17.90 -7.36
N GLU A 23 -1.86 -18.33 -8.57
CA GLU A 23 -3.02 -17.79 -9.25
C GLU A 23 -4.23 -18.26 -8.43
N GLU A 24 -4.40 -17.64 -7.26
CA GLU A 24 -5.69 -17.63 -6.60
C GLU A 24 -6.67 -16.96 -7.55
N PRO A 25 -7.92 -17.42 -7.61
CA PRO A 25 -8.98 -16.72 -8.32
C PRO A 25 -8.89 -15.27 -7.89
N ARG A 26 -8.61 -14.35 -8.83
CA ARG A 26 -8.46 -12.92 -8.51
C ARG A 26 -9.68 -12.56 -7.67
N PRO A 27 -9.55 -12.22 -6.38
CA PRO A 27 -10.70 -11.85 -5.57
C PRO A 27 -11.35 -10.72 -6.34
N ALA A 28 -12.58 -10.96 -6.82
CA ALA A 28 -13.31 -10.10 -7.76
C ALA A 28 -12.95 -8.67 -7.44
N GLU A 29 -12.19 -8.00 -8.33
CA GLU A 29 -11.47 -6.75 -8.03
C GLU A 29 -12.24 -5.97 -7.00
N VAL A 30 -11.88 -6.15 -5.72
CA VAL A 30 -12.57 -5.47 -4.64
C VAL A 30 -12.00 -4.09 -4.79
N ARG A 31 -12.65 -3.31 -5.65
CA ARG A 31 -12.30 -1.93 -5.90
C ARG A 31 -12.22 -1.36 -4.51
N PRO A 32 -11.03 -0.97 -4.05
CA PRO A 32 -10.84 -0.63 -2.65
C PRO A 32 -11.94 0.39 -2.34
N PRO A 33 -12.73 0.17 -1.28
CA PRO A 33 -13.86 1.05 -0.99
C PRO A 33 -13.33 2.47 -1.07
N GLN A 34 -14.06 3.33 -1.80
CA GLN A 34 -13.61 4.71 -2.00
C GLN A 34 -13.24 5.29 -0.64
N ARG A 35 -11.96 5.63 -0.45
CA ARG A 35 -11.48 6.07 0.86
C ARG A 35 -12.23 7.33 1.23
N LEU A 36 -12.97 7.27 2.34
CA LEU A 36 -13.63 8.43 2.91
C LEU A 36 -12.58 9.52 3.13
N ARG A 37 -12.90 10.72 2.65
CA ARG A 37 -12.10 11.93 2.89
C ARG A 37 -12.66 12.64 4.12
N PRO A 38 -11.82 13.29 4.94
CA PRO A 38 -12.29 14.01 6.12
C PRO A 38 -13.42 15.01 5.83
N TRP A 39 -13.35 15.74 4.72
CA TRP A 39 -14.42 16.68 4.31
C TRP A 39 -15.76 15.98 4.02
N GLN A 40 -15.74 14.77 3.46
CA GLN A 40 -16.95 13.98 3.21
C GLN A 40 -17.63 13.54 4.50
N ILE A 41 -16.86 13.39 5.59
CA ILE A 41 -17.39 13.06 6.91
C ILE A 41 -18.01 14.30 7.55
N ARG A 42 -17.33 15.44 7.49
CA ARG A 42 -17.83 16.74 8.02
C ARG A 42 -19.15 17.15 7.37
N GLU A 43 -19.27 16.94 6.07
CA GLU A 43 -20.44 17.35 5.28
C GLU A 43 -21.55 16.29 5.25
N ARG A 44 -21.35 15.14 5.90
CA ARG A 44 -22.33 14.05 5.85
C ARG A 44 -23.61 14.45 6.58
N CYS A 45 -24.70 14.51 5.82
CA CYS A 45 -26.03 14.76 6.36
C CYS A 45 -26.79 13.43 6.56
N PHE A 46 -27.52 13.35 7.67
CA PHE A 46 -28.41 12.23 8.00
C PHE A 46 -29.84 12.71 8.07
N ASN A 47 -30.79 11.85 7.66
CA ASN A 47 -32.21 12.16 7.75
C ASN A 47 -32.67 12.15 9.21
N VAL A 48 -33.39 13.19 9.63
CA VAL A 48 -33.98 13.28 10.97
C VAL A 48 -35.22 12.38 11.03
N ARG A 49 -35.34 11.60 12.10
CA ARG A 49 -36.46 10.66 12.33
C ARG A 49 -37.03 10.85 13.74
N ARG A 50 -38.31 10.54 13.95
CA ARG A 50 -38.95 10.57 15.28
C ARG A 50 -38.25 9.55 16.17
N ARG A 51 -37.65 9.99 17.29
CA ARG A 51 -36.74 9.23 18.18
C ARG A 51 -35.31 9.00 17.65
N GLY A 52 -34.79 9.90 16.81
CA GLY A 52 -33.38 9.91 16.39
C GLY A 52 -32.45 10.59 17.42
N LEU A 53 -31.14 10.42 17.21
CA LEU A 53 -30.08 11.12 17.94
C LEU A 53 -30.10 12.63 17.64
N ASP A 54 -29.56 13.43 18.57
CA ASP A 54 -29.46 14.89 18.40
C ASP A 54 -28.56 15.23 17.20
N PRO A 55 -29.06 15.96 16.19
CA PRO A 55 -28.25 16.39 15.05
C PRO A 55 -26.99 17.19 15.42
N VAL A 56 -27.00 17.92 16.54
CA VAL A 56 -25.83 18.69 16.99
C VAL A 56 -24.75 17.75 17.52
N GLU A 57 -25.12 16.78 18.34
CA GLU A 57 -24.20 15.76 18.85
C GLU A 57 -23.59 14.93 17.72
N ILE A 58 -24.42 14.51 16.74
CA ILE A 58 -23.92 13.83 15.54
C ILE A 58 -22.89 14.68 14.81
N ARG A 59 -23.16 15.99 14.60
CA ARG A 59 -22.21 16.88 13.92
C ARG A 59 -20.90 17.01 14.68
N ALA A 60 -20.94 17.19 16.00
CA ALA A 60 -19.74 17.26 16.84
C ALA A 60 -18.91 15.96 16.73
N PHE A 61 -19.57 14.80 16.79
CA PHE A 61 -18.92 13.51 16.63
C PHE A 61 -18.29 13.34 15.23
N LEU A 62 -18.99 13.71 14.17
CA LEU A 62 -18.44 13.65 12.80
C LEU A 62 -17.22 14.55 12.61
N HIS A 63 -17.19 15.72 13.26
CA HIS A 63 -16.02 16.59 13.27
C HIS A 63 -14.82 15.92 13.94
N GLN A 64 -15.00 15.33 15.12
CA GLN A 64 -13.94 14.59 15.81
C GLN A 64 -13.43 13.42 14.97
N VAL A 65 -14.33 12.61 14.39
CA VAL A 65 -13.97 11.49 13.51
C VAL A 65 -13.18 11.98 12.29
N ALA A 66 -13.55 13.12 11.71
CA ALA A 66 -12.82 13.70 10.58
C ALA A 66 -11.40 14.16 10.98
N ASP A 67 -11.24 14.70 12.19
CA ASP A 67 -9.94 15.10 12.73
C ASP A 67 -9.04 13.86 12.97
N GLU A 68 -9.58 12.82 13.60
CA GLU A 68 -8.87 11.56 13.83
C GLU A 68 -8.47 10.88 12.51
N LEU A 69 -9.37 10.87 11.51
CA LEU A 69 -9.05 10.35 10.19
C LEU A 69 -7.94 11.16 9.51
N THR A 70 -7.92 12.48 9.68
CA THR A 70 -6.88 13.35 9.15
C THR A 70 -5.52 13.03 9.79
N ALA A 71 -5.49 12.84 11.11
CA ALA A 71 -4.30 12.45 11.83
C ALA A 71 -3.76 11.09 11.35
N ALA A 72 -4.63 10.08 11.22
CA ALA A 72 -4.27 8.74 10.76
C ALA A 72 -3.74 8.76 9.30
N GLN A 73 -4.39 9.49 8.41
CA GLN A 73 -3.93 9.63 7.02
C GLN A 73 -2.57 10.34 6.93
N THR A 74 -2.35 11.37 7.76
CA THR A 74 -1.07 12.08 7.83
C THR A 74 0.06 11.18 8.32
N ALA A 75 -0.18 10.42 9.38
CA ALA A 75 0.78 9.44 9.90
C ALA A 75 1.11 8.36 8.85
N LEU A 76 0.10 7.86 8.13
CA LEU A 76 0.30 6.89 7.06
C LEU A 76 1.20 7.44 5.94
N VAL A 77 0.98 8.68 5.51
CA VAL A 77 1.83 9.35 4.50
C VAL A 77 3.26 9.51 5.00
N ALA A 78 3.45 9.88 6.27
CA ALA A 78 4.78 9.99 6.87
C ALA A 78 5.53 8.65 6.85
N VAL A 79 4.87 7.57 7.28
CA VAL A 79 5.44 6.21 7.26
C VAL A 79 5.75 5.74 5.83
N GLN A 80 4.90 6.06 4.86
CA GLN A 80 5.16 5.73 3.45
C GLN A 80 6.38 6.48 2.90
N LYS A 81 6.52 7.77 3.22
CA LYS A 81 7.70 8.56 2.84
C LYS A 81 8.98 7.97 3.42
N GLU A 82 8.96 7.59 4.70
CA GLU A 82 10.12 6.98 5.35
C GLU A 82 10.47 5.62 4.73
N ASN A 83 9.46 4.79 4.45
CA ASN A 83 9.67 3.53 3.74
C ASN A 83 10.31 3.73 2.35
N VAL A 84 9.90 4.77 1.61
CA VAL A 84 10.52 5.10 0.32
C VAL A 84 11.98 5.51 0.51
N ARG A 85 12.28 6.34 1.51
CA ARG A 85 13.65 6.75 1.84
C ARG A 85 14.55 5.55 2.15
N ILE A 86 14.09 4.66 3.04
CA ILE A 86 14.83 3.44 3.42
C ILE A 86 15.06 2.55 2.19
N LYS A 87 14.02 2.31 1.38
CA LYS A 87 14.14 1.50 0.15
C LYS A 87 15.11 2.10 -0.87
N ASN A 88 15.19 3.43 -0.95
CA ASN A 88 16.13 4.11 -1.84
C ASN A 88 17.56 3.97 -1.34
N ALA A 89 17.80 4.18 -0.04
CA ALA A 89 19.12 3.98 0.57
C ALA A 89 19.62 2.55 0.39
N LEU A 90 18.74 1.56 0.61
CA LEU A 90 19.08 0.15 0.41
C LEU A 90 19.43 -0.15 -1.05
N ARG A 91 18.65 0.35 -2.01
CA ARG A 91 18.94 0.18 -3.45
C ARG A 91 20.26 0.81 -3.86
N ALA A 92 20.57 2.00 -3.34
CA ALA A 92 21.84 2.69 -3.60
C ALA A 92 23.02 1.88 -3.06
N TRP A 93 22.94 1.39 -1.81
CA TRP A 93 23.96 0.56 -1.21
C TRP A 93 24.17 -0.76 -1.98
N GLN A 94 23.09 -1.46 -2.34
CA GLN A 94 23.16 -2.70 -3.14
C GLN A 94 23.81 -2.46 -4.52
N SER A 95 23.55 -1.31 -5.14
CA SER A 95 24.15 -0.93 -6.41
C SER A 95 25.64 -0.67 -6.27
N ALA A 96 26.06 0.06 -5.23
CA ALA A 96 27.46 0.32 -4.93
C ALA A 96 28.25 -0.98 -4.65
N GLN A 97 27.68 -1.88 -3.84
CA GLN A 97 28.28 -3.19 -3.57
C GLN A 97 28.41 -4.03 -4.84
N SER A 98 27.36 -4.07 -5.67
CA SER A 98 27.37 -4.82 -6.92
C SER A 98 28.39 -4.28 -7.93
N ALA A 99 28.60 -2.97 -7.95
CA ALA A 99 29.66 -2.35 -8.76
C ALA A 99 31.03 -2.76 -8.22
N ASN A 100 31.28 -2.65 -6.91
CA ASN A 100 32.56 -3.03 -6.30
C ASN A 100 32.92 -4.51 -6.54
N HIS A 101 31.94 -5.42 -6.42
CA HIS A 101 32.12 -6.84 -6.72
C HIS A 101 32.41 -7.18 -8.19
N ARG A 102 32.11 -6.28 -9.15
CA ARG A 102 32.46 -6.49 -10.57
C ARG A 102 33.87 -5.99 -10.93
N HIS A 103 34.48 -5.18 -10.07
CA HIS A 103 35.82 -4.62 -10.28
C HIS A 103 36.91 -5.36 -9.47
N ARG A 104 36.54 -6.48 -8.82
CA ARG A 104 37.45 -7.44 -8.18
C ARG A 104 37.41 -8.74 -8.96
#